data_AF-A0A9D0LZ49-F1
#
_entry.id   AF-A0A9D0LZ49-F1
#
_cell.length_a   1.000
_cell.length_b   1.000
_cell.length_c   1.000
_cell.angle_alpha   90.00
_cell.angle_beta   90.00
_cell.angle_gamma   90.00
#
_symmetry.space_group_name_H-M   'P 1'
#
loop_
_entity.id
_entity.type
_entity.pdbx_description
1 polymer ?
#
loop_
_entity_poly.entity_id
_entity_poly.type
_entity_poly.pdbx_seq_one_letter_code
_entity_poly.pdbx_strand_id
1 'polypeptide(L)' 'MVLEKMCNCAKKRDLEQIRSFETADEAEEHAHEWADNLNNTFCGKHGFDVEVVGDNFVITVEEGGFSEACELY' A
#
# COMPACT_ATOMS: atom_id res chain seq x y z
N MET A 1 2.53 -9.28 7.48
CA MET A 1 2.46 -8.48 6.24
C MET A 1 3.82 -7.88 5.90
N VAL A 2 4.12 -7.69 4.62
CA VAL A 2 5.38 -7.13 4.13
C VAL A 2 5.08 -6.07 3.08
N LEU A 3 5.67 -4.88 3.20
CA LEU A 3 5.65 -3.86 2.14
C LEU A 3 6.85 -4.13 1.22
N GLU A 4 6.62 -4.76 0.07
CA GLU A 4 7.73 -5.14 -0.83
C GLU A 4 8.41 -3.90 -1.42
N LYS A 5 7.62 -2.87 -1.73
CA LYS A 5 8.10 -1.66 -2.37
C LYS A 5 7.48 -0.42 -1.75
N MET A 6 8.34 0.49 -1.30
CA MET A 6 7.95 1.83 -0.87
C MET A 6 8.26 2.84 -1.97
N CYS A 7 7.29 3.70 -2.28
CA CYS A 7 7.53 4.87 -3.10
C CYS A 7 8.46 5.86 -2.35
N ASN A 8 9.15 6.73 -3.09
CA ASN A 8 10.06 7.71 -2.47
C ASN A 8 9.36 8.66 -1.48
N CYS A 9 8.05 8.87 -1.62
CA CYS A 9 7.28 9.67 -0.67
C CYS A 9 7.09 8.94 0.68
N ALA A 10 6.85 7.63 0.64
CA ALA A 10 6.76 6.78 1.83
C ALA A 10 8.12 6.63 2.53
N LYS A 11 9.21 6.44 1.77
CA LYS A 11 10.58 6.36 2.32
C LYS A 11 11.00 7.60 3.10
N LYS A 12 10.54 8.79 2.68
CA LYS A 12 10.85 10.04 3.39
C LYS A 12 10.16 10.17 4.76
N ARG A 13 9.17 9.32 5.05
CA ARG A 13 8.38 9.36 6.28
C ARG A 13 8.81 8.30 7.31
N ASP A 14 9.89 7.56 7.04
CA ASP A 14 10.41 6.50 7.91
C ASP A 14 9.32 5.47 8.30
N LEU A 15 8.52 5.07 7.31
CA LEU A 15 7.46 4.08 7.53
C LEU A 15 8.08 2.70 7.77
N GLU A 16 7.49 1.97 8.71
CA GLU A 16 7.83 0.56 8.93
C GLU A 16 7.49 -0.25 7.68
N GLN A 17 8.38 -1.14 7.27
CA GLN A 17 8.26 -1.90 6.01
C GLN A 17 7.70 -3.31 6.25
N ILE A 18 7.74 -3.78 7.49
CA ILE A 18 7.27 -5.11 7.89
C ILE A 18 6.43 -4.93 9.15
N ARG A 19 5.24 -5.54 9.17
CA ARG A 19 4.44 -5.68 10.39
C ARG A 19 3.97 -7.12 10.53
N SER A 20 4.07 -7.65 11.74
CA SER A 20 3.56 -8.96 12.11
C SER A 20 2.27 -8.80 12.89
N PHE A 21 1.27 -9.64 12.57
CA PHE A 21 0.01 -9.73 13.29
C PHE A 21 -0.15 -11.14 13.84
N GLU A 22 -1.01 -11.29 14.84
CA GLU A 22 -1.28 -12.57 15.48
C GLU A 22 -2.23 -13.44 14.64
N THR A 23 -3.12 -12.80 13.86
CA THR A 23 -4.11 -13.48 13.01
C THR A 23 -4.03 -13.04 11.55
N ALA A 24 -4.46 -13.93 10.65
CA ALA A 24 -4.49 -13.65 9.21
C ALA A 24 -5.55 -12.58 8.86
N ASP A 25 -6.75 -12.64 9.46
CA ASP A 25 -7.79 -11.62 9.31
C ASP A 25 -7.30 -10.22 9.69
N GLU A 26 -6.61 -10.07 10.83
CA GLU A 26 -6.04 -8.78 11.21
C GLU A 26 -4.99 -8.32 10.20
N ALA A 27 -4.14 -9.22 9.71
CA ALA A 27 -3.13 -8.87 8.72
C ALA A 27 -3.75 -8.45 7.37
N GLU A 28 -4.86 -9.06 6.97
CA GLU A 28 -5.61 -8.72 5.76
C GLU A 28 -6.26 -7.34 5.89
N GLU A 29 -7.06 -7.14 6.93
CA GLU A 29 -7.77 -5.88 7.18
C GLU A 29 -6.78 -4.71 7.26
N HIS A 30 -5.72 -4.86 8.05
CA HIS A 30 -4.70 -3.82 8.17
C HIS A 30 -3.94 -3.59 6.87
N ALA A 31 -3.71 -4.62 6.04
CA ALA A 31 -3.05 -4.44 4.76
C ALA A 31 -3.90 -3.62 3.79
N HIS A 32 -5.20 -3.88 3.72
CA HIS A 32 -6.14 -3.12 2.89
C HIS A 32 -6.27 -1.67 3.36
N GLU A 33 -6.48 -1.46 4.67
CA GLU A 33 -6.54 -0.11 5.24
C GLU A 33 -5.25 0.68 4.99
N TRP A 34 -4.10 0.02 5.10
CA TRP A 34 -2.82 0.67 4.92
C TRP A 34 -2.54 0.98 3.45
N ALA A 35 -2.89 0.09 2.52
CA ALA A 35 -2.82 0.37 1.09
C ALA A 35 -3.70 1.57 0.71
N ASP A 36 -4.95 1.63 1.21
CA ASP A 36 -5.84 2.78 0.98
C ASP A 36 -5.28 4.08 1.58
N ASN A 37 -4.79 4.01 2.82
CA ASN A 37 -4.14 5.16 3.46
C ASN A 37 -2.91 5.62 2.68
N LEU A 38 -2.11 4.69 2.14
CA LEU A 38 -0.96 5.00 1.32
C LEU A 38 -1.36 5.66 0.00
N ASN A 39 -2.43 5.17 -0.65
CA ASN A 39 -3.01 5.75 -1.86
C ASN A 39 -3.51 7.19 -1.63
N ASN A 40 -4.18 7.44 -0.50
CA ASN A 40 -4.78 8.74 -0.19
C ASN A 40 -3.79 9.76 0.40
N THR A 41 -2.83 9.29 1.21
CA THR A 41 -1.88 10.15 1.94
C THR A 41 -0.64 10.50 1.11
N PHE A 42 -0.23 9.63 0.20
CA PHE A 42 0.96 9.85 -0.63
C PHE A 42 0.58 10.42 -1.99
N CYS A 43 1.54 10.44 -2.91
CA CYS A 43 1.57 11.31 -4.08
C CYS A 43 0.39 11.21 -5.07
N GLY A 44 -0.59 10.30 -4.88
CA GLY A 44 -1.71 10.07 -5.79
C GLY A 44 -1.30 9.59 -7.19
N LYS A 45 0.00 9.33 -7.40
CA LYS A 45 0.60 8.89 -8.67
C LYS A 45 0.97 7.41 -8.68
N HIS A 46 1.11 6.81 -7.51
CA HIS A 46 1.43 5.40 -7.34
C HIS A 46 0.23 4.73 -6.67
N GLY A 47 -0.20 3.61 -7.23
CA GLY A 47 -1.20 2.74 -6.63
C GLY A 47 -0.53 1.79 -5.65
N PHE A 48 -1.14 1.57 -4.49
CA PHE A 48 -0.78 0.51 -3.56
C PHE A 48 -1.87 -0.56 -3.58
N ASP A 49 -1.47 -1.81 -3.72
CA ASP A 49 -2.36 -2.98 -3.75
C ASP A 49 -1.85 -4.08 -2.80
N VAL A 50 -2.74 -4.99 -2.39
CA VAL A 50 -2.43 -6.06 -1.45
C VAL A 50 -2.47 -7.40 -2.18
N GLU A 51 -1.32 -8.06 -2.28
CA GLU A 51 -1.20 -9.39 -2.83
C GLU A 51 -1.01 -10.45 -1.74
N VAL A 52 -1.79 -11.53 -1.80
CA VAL A 52 -1.66 -12.65 -0.87
C VAL A 52 -0.68 -13.67 -1.43
N VAL A 53 0.46 -13.83 -0.76
CA VAL A 53 1.51 -14.78 -1.12
C VAL A 53 1.61 -15.85 -0.05
N GLY A 54 0.89 -16.95 -0.25
CA GLY A 54 0.76 -18.03 0.73
C GLY A 54 0.00 -17.54 1.97
N ASP A 55 0.63 -17.59 3.14
CA ASP A 55 0.09 -17.09 4.41
C ASP A 55 0.54 -15.64 4.72
N ASN A 56 1.14 -14.94 3.75
CA ASN A 56 1.64 -13.59 3.93
C ASN A 56 0.92 -12.60 3.01
N PHE A 57 0.58 -11.45 3.58
CA PHE A 57 0.05 -10.29 2.85
C PHE A 57 1.19 -9.39 2.43
N VAL A 58 1.33 -9.15 1.14
CA VAL A 58 2.41 -8.35 0.54
C VAL A 58 1.80 -7.12 -0.10
N ILE A 59 2.16 -5.93 0.38
CA ILE A 59 1.72 -4.68 -0.25
C ILE A 59 2.72 -4.34 -1.36
N THR A 60 2.21 -4.30 -2.58
CA THR A 60 2.97 -3.92 -3.77
C THR A 60 2.62 -2.49 -4.19
N VAL A 61 3.55 -1.85 -4.91
CA VAL A 61 3.34 -0.52 -5.46
C VAL A 61 3.43 -0.60 -6.97
N GLU A 62 2.41 -0.08 -7.64
CA GLU A 62 2.36 0.02 -9.08
C GLU A 62 2.59 1.47 -9.53
N GLU A 63 3.58 1.65 -10.40
CA GLU A 63 3.84 2.90 -11.11
C GLU A 63 2.87 3.03 -12.29
N GLY A 64 1.59 3.09 -11.95
CA GLY A 64 0.47 3.14 -12.87
C GLY A 64 -0.70 3.79 -12.15
N GLY A 65 -0.51 5.05 -11.71
CA GLY A 65 -1.59 5.81 -11.10
C GLY A 65 -2.85 5.72 -11.96
N PHE A 66 -3.99 5.47 -11.30
CA PHE A 66 -5.30 5.50 -11.93
C PHE A 66 -5.41 6.81 -12.73
N SER A 67 -5.18 6.73 -14.04
CA SER A 67 -5.49 7.81 -14.96
C SER A 67 -6.97 7.71 -15.25
N GLU A 68 -7.81 8.05 -14.28
CA GLU A 68 -9.12 8.58 -14.61
C GLU A 68 -9.02 10.09 -14.40
N ALA A 69 -9.18 10.80 -15.50
CA ALA A 69 -9.11 12.23 -15.67
C ALA A 69 -9.60 13.02 -14.45
N CYS A 70 -8.67 13.62 -13.69
CA CYS A 70 -8.96 14.87 -13.00
C CYS A 70 -9.01 15.99 -14.07
N GLU A 71 -9.99 15.90 -14.99
CA GLU A 71 -10.38 17.03 -15.82
C GLU A 71 -11.24 17.93 -14.95
N LEU A 72 -10.56 18.93 -14.39
CA LEU A 72 -11.16 20.14 -13.83
C LEU A 72 -12.14 20.74 -14.85
N TYR A 73 -13.41 20.86 -14.46
CA TYR A 73 -14.32 21.87 -14.97
C TYR A 73 -15.09 22.53 -13.82
#